data_AF-A0A235B9J6-F1
#
_entry.id   AF-A0A235B9J6-F1
#
_cell.length_a   1.000
_cell.length_b   1.000
_cell.length_c   1.000
_cell.angle_alpha   90.00
_cell.angle_beta   90.00
_cell.angle_gamma   90.00
#
_symmetry.space_group_name_H-M   'P 1'
#
loop_
_entity.id
_entity.type
_entity.pdbx_description
1 polymer ?
#
loop_
_entity_poly.entity_id
_entity_poly.type
_entity_poly.pdbx_seq_one_letter_code
_entity_poly.pdbx_strand_id
1 'polypeptide(L)'
;MPRWLKIFICFAIIGLGACHSSGADTQGLGPGTRSSEKAEKKFQPYSDPVVPKMKDLIRRKGFLAYTSKTPYLLGFSYDGTYLATIVYDKKAKAYRIDIHHTGNNRVEGTVYAPRGEQLSESRDSSSAEEELLKGTQETLDMGYQIKVPVKPREYSLNQTVNMNNKDWAVQLIGKKGAVIHAEDDQGHRWRVSKAPLKSGEKLSSRWLFVIPPTLPEKGSVIAFAHRKEKGLRPLVYTVDTSLLRPDWSEKALSRRVNKYLRGDTQVVYRGMLTDQGPDSVLAVRDAIASSVGPREGVRYRGDVCGFILFDAEGEVLYRGNTAGLVYREQVLSDPSIPKDPETHYRLLLTVQTTDDGNQERVLTVDQLNGEDRIVRTYELLWNEKDQQFEQVGERGTEGS
;
A
#
# COMPACT_ATOMS: atom_id res chain seq x y z
N MET A 1 62.77 27.54 -3.85
CA MET A 1 63.43 26.36 -4.46
C MET A 1 63.82 25.40 -3.35
N PRO A 2 63.79 24.08 -3.56
CA PRO A 2 62.67 23.22 -3.96
C PRO A 2 62.58 22.00 -3.00
N ARG A 3 61.64 21.05 -3.18
CA ARG A 3 61.87 19.65 -3.64
C ARG A 3 60.60 18.87 -3.21
N TRP A 4 59.69 18.36 -4.03
CA TRP A 4 59.75 17.45 -5.20
C TRP A 4 58.54 17.73 -6.14
N LEU A 5 58.68 18.18 -7.39
CA LEU A 5 58.98 17.47 -8.67
C LEU A 5 57.81 16.57 -9.17
N LYS A 6 56.91 17.09 -10.05
CA LYS A 6 56.81 16.95 -11.54
C LYS A 6 56.57 15.50 -12.02
N ILE A 7 55.60 15.24 -12.91
CA ILE A 7 55.74 15.16 -14.40
C ILE A 7 54.31 15.13 -15.00
N PHE A 8 53.85 16.12 -15.78
CA PHE A 8 53.92 16.32 -17.26
C PHE A 8 53.03 15.33 -18.07
N ILE A 9 51.94 15.71 -18.76
CA ILE A 9 51.69 16.64 -19.90
C ILE A 9 51.47 15.87 -21.22
N CYS A 10 50.32 16.16 -21.83
CA CYS A 10 49.94 16.25 -23.26
C CYS A 10 50.66 15.40 -24.32
N PHE A 11 49.91 14.83 -25.26
CA PHE A 11 49.67 15.43 -26.59
C PHE A 11 48.78 14.53 -27.45
N ALA A 12 47.69 15.10 -27.95
CA ALA A 12 47.04 14.67 -29.17
C ALA A 12 47.76 15.36 -30.35
N ILE A 13 47.96 14.66 -31.48
CA ILE A 13 47.90 15.17 -32.87
C ILE A 13 48.09 13.99 -33.84
N ILE A 14 47.01 13.72 -34.58
CA ILE A 14 46.90 13.53 -36.03
C ILE A 14 48.13 13.01 -36.79
N GLY A 15 47.93 11.90 -37.50
CA GLY A 15 48.76 11.45 -38.62
C GLY A 15 47.96 10.60 -39.61
N LEU A 16 47.32 11.27 -40.57
CA LEU A 16 46.82 10.69 -41.82
C LEU A 16 48.01 10.19 -42.66
N GLY A 17 47.86 9.03 -43.31
CA GLY A 17 48.82 8.54 -44.30
C GLY A 17 48.34 7.23 -44.93
N ALA A 18 47.77 7.34 -46.11
CA ALA A 18 47.21 6.27 -46.92
C ALA A 18 48.26 5.45 -47.68
N CYS A 19 47.93 4.19 -48.01
CA CYS A 19 47.87 3.63 -49.38
C CYS A 19 47.93 2.09 -49.40
N HIS A 20 47.01 1.49 -50.18
CA HIS A 20 47.17 0.42 -51.19
C HIS A 20 48.04 -0.82 -50.84
N SER A 21 47.71 -2.08 -51.13
CA SER A 21 46.75 -2.72 -52.05
C SER A 21 46.82 -4.25 -51.87
N SER A 22 45.89 -4.96 -52.54
CA SER A 22 45.98 -6.33 -53.09
C SER A 22 46.01 -7.54 -52.15
N GLY A 23 44.83 -8.15 -51.96
CA GLY A 23 44.42 -9.45 -52.52
C GLY A 23 45.30 -10.69 -52.34
N ALA A 24 44.74 -11.72 -51.70
CA ALA A 24 44.82 -13.12 -52.15
C ALA A 24 43.75 -13.97 -51.42
N ASP A 25 43.00 -14.72 -52.21
CA ASP A 25 42.13 -15.80 -51.76
C ASP A 25 42.88 -16.83 -50.91
N THR A 26 42.23 -17.32 -49.85
CA THR A 26 42.45 -18.70 -49.41
C THR A 26 41.17 -19.23 -48.78
N GLN A 27 40.57 -20.19 -49.48
CA GLN A 27 39.54 -21.07 -48.96
C GLN A 27 40.09 -21.82 -47.74
N GLY A 28 39.40 -21.69 -46.61
CA GLY A 28 39.62 -22.49 -45.41
C GLY A 28 38.28 -22.94 -44.85
N LEU A 29 37.86 -24.14 -45.25
CA LEU A 29 36.79 -24.90 -44.61
C LEU A 29 37.07 -25.04 -43.11
N GLY A 30 36.10 -24.64 -42.29
CA GLY A 30 36.06 -24.92 -40.86
C GLY A 30 34.61 -24.97 -40.37
N PRO A 31 34.05 -26.17 -40.09
CA PRO A 31 32.70 -26.30 -39.55
C PRO A 31 32.75 -25.98 -38.05
N GLY A 32 32.32 -24.78 -37.70
CA GLY A 32 32.24 -24.29 -36.32
C GLY A 32 30.80 -24.10 -35.88
N THR A 33 30.07 -25.19 -35.71
CA THR A 33 28.79 -25.21 -34.98
C THR A 33 29.02 -24.67 -33.57
N ARG A 34 28.53 -23.47 -33.25
CA ARG A 34 28.26 -23.07 -31.87
C ARG A 34 27.11 -22.08 -31.79
N SER A 35 25.96 -22.68 -31.48
CA SER A 35 24.86 -22.10 -30.70
C SER A 35 24.49 -20.65 -31.03
N SER A 36 23.51 -20.48 -31.91
CA SER A 36 22.48 -19.51 -31.55
C SER A 36 21.90 -20.00 -30.23
N GLU A 37 22.36 -19.44 -29.11
CA GLU A 37 21.64 -19.51 -27.85
C GLU A 37 20.19 -19.20 -28.20
N LYS A 38 19.31 -20.20 -28.06
CA LYS A 38 17.86 -19.98 -28.07
C LYS A 38 17.64 -18.98 -26.94
N ALA A 39 17.60 -17.69 -27.27
CA ALA A 39 17.22 -16.65 -26.34
C ALA A 39 15.87 -17.10 -25.79
N GLU A 40 15.85 -17.57 -24.55
CA GLU A 40 14.63 -18.06 -23.95
C GLU A 40 13.63 -16.92 -24.04
N LYS A 41 12.55 -17.12 -24.81
CA LYS A 41 11.50 -16.11 -24.93
C LYS A 41 11.07 -15.73 -23.52
N LYS A 42 11.38 -14.48 -23.12
CA LYS A 42 10.94 -13.91 -21.85
C LYS A 42 9.42 -14.04 -21.78
N PHE A 43 8.91 -14.42 -20.62
CA PHE A 43 7.47 -14.49 -20.38
C PHE A 43 6.83 -13.14 -20.77
N GLN A 44 5.79 -13.20 -21.60
CA GLN A 44 5.03 -12.02 -22.03
C GLN A 44 3.73 -11.98 -21.22
N PRO A 45 3.63 -11.11 -20.19
CA PRO A 45 2.42 -11.01 -19.39
C PRO A 45 1.29 -10.36 -20.20
N TYR A 46 0.04 -10.71 -19.88
CA TYR A 46 -1.17 -10.07 -20.40
C TYR A 46 -1.37 -10.14 -21.93
N SER A 47 -0.89 -11.22 -22.55
CA SER A 47 -1.08 -11.49 -23.99
C SER A 47 -2.49 -12.00 -24.33
N ASP A 48 -3.20 -12.56 -23.36
CA ASP A 48 -4.51 -13.17 -23.60
C ASP A 48 -5.62 -12.13 -23.70
N PRO A 49 -6.62 -12.33 -24.59
CA PRO A 49 -7.80 -11.48 -24.67
C PRO A 49 -8.84 -11.80 -23.59
N VAL A 50 -8.62 -12.84 -22.78
CA VAL A 50 -9.50 -13.31 -21.70
C VAL A 50 -8.67 -13.64 -20.48
N VAL A 51 -9.30 -13.69 -19.29
CA VAL A 51 -8.61 -14.17 -18.08
C VAL A 51 -8.19 -15.63 -18.30
N PRO A 52 -6.88 -15.95 -18.29
CA PRO A 52 -6.42 -17.31 -18.56
C PRO A 52 -6.81 -18.25 -17.42
N LYS A 53 -7.13 -19.51 -17.76
CA LYS A 53 -7.35 -20.55 -16.76
C LYS A 53 -6.06 -20.80 -15.98
N MET A 54 -6.17 -21.03 -14.67
CA MET A 54 -5.03 -21.21 -13.78
C MET A 54 -4.12 -22.36 -14.22
N LYS A 55 -4.70 -23.48 -14.67
CA LYS A 55 -3.97 -24.65 -15.17
C LYS A 55 -3.02 -24.31 -16.33
N ASP A 56 -3.45 -23.43 -17.22
CA ASP A 56 -2.68 -23.00 -18.39
C ASP A 56 -1.70 -21.90 -17.97
N LEU A 57 -2.20 -20.96 -17.14
CA LEU A 57 -1.50 -20.00 -16.28
C LEU A 57 -0.10 -20.44 -15.89
N ILE A 58 -0.11 -21.36 -14.93
CA ILE A 58 1.01 -21.78 -14.11
C ILE A 58 2.03 -22.64 -14.86
N ARG A 59 1.65 -23.20 -16.02
CA ARG A 59 2.51 -24.02 -16.88
C ARG A 59 3.28 -23.19 -17.91
N ARG A 60 2.98 -21.89 -18.06
CA ARG A 60 3.69 -21.04 -19.01
C ARG A 60 5.15 -20.87 -18.62
N LYS A 61 6.04 -21.08 -19.59
CA LYS A 61 7.48 -20.88 -19.41
C LYS A 61 7.77 -19.45 -18.93
N GLY A 62 8.51 -19.34 -17.84
CA GLY A 62 8.91 -18.06 -17.23
C GLY A 62 7.87 -17.41 -16.30
N PHE A 63 6.66 -17.98 -16.15
CA PHE A 63 5.65 -17.42 -15.25
C PHE A 63 6.08 -17.43 -13.78
N LEU A 64 6.70 -18.52 -13.32
CA LEU A 64 7.30 -18.62 -11.98
C LEU A 64 8.36 -17.53 -11.74
N ALA A 65 9.24 -17.31 -12.72
CA ALA A 65 10.29 -16.30 -12.62
C ALA A 65 9.71 -14.88 -12.59
N TYR A 66 8.62 -14.64 -13.32
CA TYR A 66 7.88 -13.38 -13.29
C TYR A 66 7.21 -13.15 -11.94
N THR A 67 6.37 -14.08 -11.48
CA THR A 67 5.58 -13.99 -10.23
C THR A 67 6.43 -14.04 -8.96
N SER A 68 7.71 -14.41 -9.08
CA SER A 68 8.71 -14.29 -8.01
C SER A 68 9.32 -12.89 -7.88
N LYS A 69 9.12 -12.01 -8.87
CA LYS A 69 9.68 -10.64 -8.91
C LYS A 69 8.61 -9.54 -8.96
N THR A 70 7.48 -9.83 -9.59
CA THR A 70 6.37 -8.89 -9.79
C THR A 70 5.04 -9.63 -9.61
N PRO A 71 4.07 -9.09 -8.87
CA PRO A 71 2.71 -9.66 -8.85
C PRO A 71 2.11 -9.71 -10.26
N TYR A 72 1.47 -10.82 -10.61
CA TYR A 72 0.68 -10.92 -11.83
C TYR A 72 -0.76 -10.54 -11.53
N LEU A 73 -1.31 -9.60 -12.28
CA LEU A 73 -2.68 -9.17 -12.13
C LEU A 73 -3.60 -10.07 -12.97
N LEU A 74 -4.38 -10.96 -12.34
CA LEU A 74 -5.17 -11.93 -13.09
C LEU A 74 -6.35 -11.27 -13.81
N GLY A 75 -7.06 -10.38 -13.12
CA GLY A 75 -8.23 -9.68 -13.67
C GLY A 75 -9.08 -9.03 -12.58
N PHE A 76 -10.19 -8.44 -13.03
CA PHE A 76 -11.27 -7.95 -12.18
C PHE A 76 -12.49 -8.87 -12.23
N SER A 77 -13.34 -8.78 -11.21
CA SER A 77 -14.72 -9.25 -11.29
C SER A 77 -15.51 -8.47 -12.34
N TYR A 78 -16.64 -9.01 -12.82
CA TYR A 78 -17.48 -8.33 -13.83
C TYR A 78 -17.92 -6.93 -13.41
N ASP A 79 -18.31 -6.78 -12.16
CA ASP A 79 -18.75 -5.52 -11.55
C ASP A 79 -17.59 -4.63 -11.06
N GLY A 80 -16.34 -5.11 -11.14
CA GLY A 80 -15.16 -4.39 -10.65
C GLY A 80 -15.02 -4.36 -9.12
N THR A 81 -15.88 -5.06 -8.37
CA THR A 81 -15.81 -5.16 -6.90
C THR A 81 -14.54 -5.85 -6.42
N TYR A 82 -14.03 -6.83 -7.18
CA TYR A 82 -12.86 -7.61 -6.82
C TYR A 82 -11.75 -7.53 -7.87
N LEU A 83 -10.51 -7.64 -7.39
CA LEU A 83 -9.29 -7.74 -8.19
C LEU A 83 -8.44 -8.90 -7.67
N ALA A 84 -7.92 -9.76 -8.55
CA ALA A 84 -7.06 -10.86 -8.14
C ALA A 84 -5.59 -10.65 -8.53
N THR A 85 -4.68 -10.87 -7.57
CA THR A 85 -3.23 -10.85 -7.79
C THR A 85 -2.61 -12.21 -7.51
N ILE A 86 -1.62 -12.61 -8.31
CA ILE A 86 -0.89 -13.87 -8.16
C ILE A 86 0.58 -13.58 -7.85
N VAL A 87 1.09 -14.22 -6.81
CA VAL A 87 2.53 -14.27 -6.49
C VAL A 87 2.95 -15.71 -6.22
N TYR A 88 4.22 -16.03 -6.47
CA TYR A 88 4.76 -17.32 -6.03
C TYR A 88 5.22 -17.23 -4.58
N ASP A 89 4.60 -18.03 -3.71
CA ASP A 89 4.99 -18.16 -2.31
C ASP A 89 6.02 -19.30 -2.18
N LYS A 90 7.27 -18.92 -1.93
CA LYS A 90 8.38 -19.86 -1.79
C LYS A 90 8.23 -20.78 -0.58
N LYS A 91 7.58 -20.32 0.49
CA LYS A 91 7.39 -21.11 1.72
C LYS A 91 6.31 -22.17 1.51
N ALA A 92 5.19 -21.76 0.90
CA ALA A 92 4.11 -22.69 0.55
C ALA A 92 4.44 -23.57 -0.67
N LYS A 93 5.48 -23.22 -1.44
CA LYS A 93 5.83 -23.83 -2.73
C LYS A 93 4.66 -23.84 -3.71
N ALA A 94 3.82 -22.81 -3.64
CA ALA A 94 2.56 -22.69 -4.36
C ALA A 94 2.38 -21.25 -4.87
N TYR A 95 1.49 -21.07 -5.85
CA TYR A 95 1.02 -19.74 -6.21
C TYR A 95 -0.03 -19.31 -5.20
N ARG A 96 0.20 -18.17 -4.54
CA ARG A 96 -0.79 -17.51 -3.69
C ARG A 96 -1.58 -16.52 -4.53
N ILE A 97 -2.89 -16.62 -4.48
CA ILE A 97 -3.82 -15.72 -5.16
C ILE A 97 -4.58 -14.96 -4.09
N ASP A 98 -4.28 -13.66 -4.01
CA ASP A 98 -4.95 -12.74 -3.10
C ASP A 98 -6.08 -12.04 -3.89
N ILE A 99 -7.31 -12.15 -3.38
CA ILE A 99 -8.50 -11.46 -3.90
C ILE A 99 -8.73 -10.20 -3.06
N HIS A 100 -8.71 -9.05 -3.71
CA HIS A 100 -8.82 -7.75 -3.06
C HIS A 100 -10.16 -7.11 -3.40
N HIS A 101 -10.86 -6.59 -2.41
CA HIS A 101 -12.06 -5.79 -2.63
C HIS A 101 -11.68 -4.34 -2.92
N THR A 102 -12.16 -3.82 -4.04
CA THR A 102 -11.72 -2.51 -4.59
C THR A 102 -12.31 -1.33 -3.83
N GLY A 103 -13.48 -1.48 -3.21
CA GLY A 103 -14.09 -0.45 -2.34
C GLY A 103 -13.37 -0.26 -1.00
N ASN A 104 -13.18 -1.33 -0.22
CA ASN A 104 -12.59 -1.25 1.12
C ASN A 104 -11.05 -1.44 1.15
N ASN A 105 -10.43 -1.79 0.01
CA ASN A 105 -9.00 -2.02 -0.16
C ASN A 105 -8.41 -3.14 0.73
N ARG A 106 -9.22 -4.15 1.06
CA ARG A 106 -8.81 -5.31 1.86
C ARG A 106 -8.64 -6.56 1.01
N VAL A 107 -7.88 -7.52 1.55
CA VAL A 107 -7.86 -8.89 1.04
C VAL A 107 -9.09 -9.60 1.61
N GLU A 108 -10.01 -9.99 0.74
CA GLU A 108 -11.22 -10.73 1.10
C GLU A 108 -11.00 -12.23 1.12
N GLY A 109 -10.07 -12.71 0.29
CA GLY A 109 -9.82 -14.12 0.13
C GLY A 109 -8.38 -14.39 -0.26
N THR A 110 -7.87 -15.53 0.18
CA THR A 110 -6.59 -16.07 -0.28
C THR A 110 -6.78 -17.53 -0.63
N VAL A 111 -6.48 -17.88 -1.88
CA VAL A 111 -6.49 -19.25 -2.38
C VAL A 111 -5.13 -19.62 -2.95
N TYR A 112 -4.85 -20.91 -3.10
CA TYR A 112 -3.55 -21.42 -3.52
C TYR A 112 -3.66 -22.36 -4.70
N ALA A 113 -2.79 -22.19 -5.70
CA ALA A 113 -2.64 -23.15 -6.79
C ALA A 113 -1.26 -23.84 -6.73
N PRO A 114 -1.16 -25.13 -7.11
CA PRO A 114 0.10 -25.87 -7.09
C PRO A 114 1.12 -25.30 -8.09
N ARG A 115 2.39 -25.65 -7.91
CA ARG A 115 3.41 -25.32 -8.92
C ARG A 115 3.18 -26.22 -10.13
N GLY A 116 2.98 -25.66 -11.33
CA GLY A 116 2.53 -26.38 -12.52
C GLY A 116 3.35 -27.62 -12.96
N GLU A 117 4.57 -27.80 -12.44
CA GLU A 117 5.42 -28.99 -12.62
C GLU A 117 4.96 -30.21 -11.79
N GLN A 118 4.18 -29.99 -10.73
CA GLN A 118 3.73 -31.06 -9.82
C GLN A 118 2.50 -31.81 -10.36
N LEU A 119 1.77 -31.18 -11.30
CA LEU A 119 0.65 -31.75 -12.04
C LEU A 119 1.14 -32.79 -13.06
N SER A 120 1.68 -33.91 -12.58
CA SER A 120 2.20 -35.03 -13.37
C SER A 120 1.05 -35.91 -13.87
N GLU A 121 1.21 -36.54 -15.03
CA GLU A 121 0.22 -37.36 -15.76
C GLU A 121 -0.13 -38.70 -15.07
N SER A 122 -0.43 -38.72 -13.76
CA SER A 122 -0.96 -39.93 -13.13
C SER A 122 -2.40 -40.13 -13.59
N ARG A 123 -2.59 -41.06 -14.53
CA ARG A 123 -3.89 -41.44 -15.13
C ARG A 123 -4.92 -42.02 -14.17
N ASP A 124 -4.54 -42.29 -12.92
CA ASP A 124 -5.41 -42.88 -11.92
C ASP A 124 -5.45 -42.00 -10.66
N SER A 125 -6.67 -41.59 -10.29
CA SER A 125 -7.08 -40.75 -9.14
C SER A 125 -6.78 -39.24 -9.23
N SER A 126 -7.80 -38.43 -8.87
CA SER A 126 -7.68 -36.98 -8.70
C SER A 126 -6.62 -36.69 -7.63
N SER A 127 -5.45 -36.25 -8.07
CA SER A 127 -4.42 -35.85 -7.11
C SER A 127 -4.92 -34.66 -6.30
N ALA A 128 -4.55 -34.56 -5.01
CA ALA A 128 -4.94 -33.43 -4.15
C ALA A 128 -4.56 -32.06 -4.76
N GLU A 129 -3.55 -32.03 -5.64
CA GLU A 129 -3.15 -30.84 -6.38
C GLU A 129 -4.13 -30.46 -7.49
N GLU A 130 -4.73 -31.44 -8.18
CA GLU A 130 -5.80 -31.21 -9.15
C GLU A 130 -7.07 -30.71 -8.47
N GLU A 131 -7.42 -31.26 -7.30
CA GLU A 131 -8.55 -30.79 -6.49
C GLU A 131 -8.33 -29.35 -6.01
N LEU A 132 -7.13 -29.04 -5.51
CA LEU A 132 -6.76 -27.68 -5.12
C LEU A 132 -6.81 -26.70 -6.31
N LEU A 133 -6.32 -27.11 -7.47
CA LEU A 133 -6.36 -26.30 -8.69
C LEU A 133 -7.79 -26.06 -9.17
N LYS A 134 -8.63 -27.11 -9.12
CA LYS A 134 -10.05 -27.02 -9.45
C LYS A 134 -10.78 -26.09 -8.49
N GLY A 135 -10.61 -26.28 -7.19
CA GLY A 135 -11.21 -25.43 -6.15
C GLY A 135 -10.78 -23.96 -6.31
N THR A 136 -9.49 -23.71 -6.57
CA THR A 136 -8.99 -22.35 -6.87
C THR A 136 -9.66 -21.75 -8.10
N GLN A 137 -9.80 -22.52 -9.17
CA GLN A 137 -10.45 -22.06 -10.39
C GLN A 137 -11.94 -21.78 -10.17
N GLU A 138 -12.63 -22.61 -9.39
CA GLU A 138 -14.04 -22.42 -9.00
C GLU A 138 -14.23 -21.17 -8.14
N THR A 139 -13.35 -20.94 -7.15
CA THR A 139 -13.36 -19.70 -6.36
C THR A 139 -13.19 -18.46 -7.23
N LEU A 140 -12.28 -18.50 -8.21
CA LEU A 140 -12.07 -17.38 -9.13
C LEU A 140 -13.23 -17.21 -10.10
N ASP A 141 -13.77 -18.29 -10.65
CA ASP A 141 -14.78 -18.23 -11.72
C ASP A 141 -16.20 -18.00 -11.21
N MET A 142 -16.58 -18.64 -10.10
CA MET A 142 -17.94 -18.65 -9.56
C MET A 142 -18.06 -17.84 -8.29
N GLY A 143 -17.06 -17.92 -7.39
CA GLY A 143 -17.06 -17.18 -6.13
C GLY A 143 -16.92 -15.67 -6.35
N TYR A 144 -15.79 -15.25 -6.90
CA TYR A 144 -15.47 -13.82 -7.10
C TYR A 144 -15.61 -13.35 -8.56
N GLN A 145 -15.95 -14.26 -9.48
CA GLN A 145 -16.22 -13.97 -10.89
C GLN A 145 -15.12 -13.16 -11.59
N ILE A 146 -13.85 -13.48 -11.34
CA ILE A 146 -12.68 -12.84 -11.97
C ILE A 146 -12.64 -13.20 -13.45
N LYS A 147 -13.20 -12.33 -14.29
CA LYS A 147 -13.45 -12.58 -15.72
C LYS A 147 -12.98 -11.47 -16.64
N VAL A 148 -12.76 -10.27 -16.10
CA VAL A 148 -12.35 -9.11 -16.90
C VAL A 148 -10.82 -9.09 -17.01
N PRO A 149 -10.26 -9.30 -18.21
CA PRO A 149 -8.82 -9.28 -18.41
C PRO A 149 -8.27 -7.87 -18.25
N VAL A 150 -6.99 -7.79 -17.88
CA VAL A 150 -6.32 -6.54 -17.53
C VAL A 150 -4.99 -6.42 -18.26
N LYS A 151 -4.62 -5.19 -18.58
CA LYS A 151 -3.31 -4.83 -19.11
C LYS A 151 -2.72 -3.71 -18.25
N PRO A 152 -2.21 -4.03 -17.06
CA PRO A 152 -1.62 -3.03 -16.20
C PRO A 152 -0.41 -2.40 -16.87
N ARG A 153 -0.26 -1.09 -16.66
CA ARG A 153 0.94 -0.35 -17.07
C ARG A 153 1.91 -0.31 -15.90
N GLU A 154 3.19 -0.42 -16.19
CA GLU A 154 4.25 -0.41 -15.19
C GLU A 154 4.94 0.94 -15.15
N TYR A 155 5.12 1.48 -13.94
CA TYR A 155 5.67 2.80 -13.71
C TYR A 155 6.80 2.76 -12.69
N SER A 156 7.69 3.76 -12.76
CA SER A 156 8.72 3.96 -11.75
C SER A 156 8.13 4.63 -10.50
N LEU A 157 8.70 4.35 -9.34
CA LEU A 157 8.37 5.03 -8.09
C LEU A 157 8.50 6.56 -8.26
N ASN A 158 7.60 7.32 -7.64
CA ASN A 158 7.48 8.77 -7.74
C ASN A 158 7.03 9.29 -9.12
N GLN A 159 6.77 8.42 -10.10
CA GLN A 159 6.16 8.82 -11.35
C GLN A 159 4.65 9.07 -11.14
N THR A 160 4.16 10.17 -11.72
CA THR A 160 2.74 10.50 -11.76
C THR A 160 2.09 9.88 -12.99
N VAL A 161 0.86 9.39 -12.84
CA VAL A 161 0.09 8.72 -13.88
C VAL A 161 -1.28 9.35 -13.98
N ASN A 162 -1.71 9.69 -15.19
CA ASN A 162 -3.05 10.24 -15.41
C ASN A 162 -4.07 9.11 -15.52
N MET A 163 -5.24 9.33 -14.93
CA MET A 163 -6.42 8.49 -15.13
C MET A 163 -7.03 8.73 -16.52
N ASN A 164 -7.96 7.87 -16.95
CA ASN A 164 -8.47 7.83 -18.33
C ASN A 164 -9.09 9.16 -18.81
N ASN A 165 -9.59 10.00 -17.90
CA ASN A 165 -10.13 11.34 -18.20
C ASN A 165 -9.09 12.48 -18.15
N LYS A 166 -7.85 12.22 -17.72
CA LYS A 166 -6.78 13.23 -17.46
C LYS A 166 -7.09 14.28 -16.39
N ASP A 167 -8.31 14.32 -15.88
CA ASP A 167 -8.69 15.21 -14.77
C ASP A 167 -8.05 14.78 -13.44
N TRP A 168 -7.55 13.54 -13.37
CA TRP A 168 -6.93 12.98 -12.18
C TRP A 168 -5.54 12.43 -12.45
N ALA A 169 -4.66 12.69 -11.50
CA ALA A 169 -3.30 12.22 -11.45
C ALA A 169 -3.05 11.41 -10.18
N VAL A 170 -2.47 10.22 -10.32
CA VAL A 170 -2.12 9.32 -9.22
C VAL A 170 -0.60 9.15 -9.16
N GLN A 171 -0.05 9.22 -7.95
CA GLN A 171 1.38 9.06 -7.71
C GLN A 171 1.64 8.12 -6.52
N LEU A 172 2.56 7.17 -6.71
CA LEU A 172 3.08 6.34 -5.63
C LEU A 172 4.44 6.86 -5.16
N ILE A 173 4.54 7.26 -3.89
CA ILE A 173 5.77 7.74 -3.26
C ILE A 173 6.29 6.69 -2.28
N GLY A 174 7.56 6.28 -2.43
CA GLY A 174 8.23 5.40 -1.48
C GLY A 174 9.04 6.18 -0.45
N LYS A 175 8.49 6.33 0.77
CA LYS A 175 9.21 6.86 1.95
C LYS A 175 9.43 5.71 2.95
N LYS A 176 8.97 5.85 4.20
CA LYS A 176 8.90 4.75 5.20
C LYS A 176 7.78 3.71 4.88
N GLY A 177 7.28 3.70 3.65
CA GLY A 177 6.05 3.03 3.23
C GLY A 177 5.67 3.40 1.81
N ALA A 178 4.68 2.71 1.25
CA ALA A 178 4.00 3.09 0.02
C ALA A 178 2.93 4.14 0.37
N VAL A 179 3.10 5.36 -0.12
CA VAL A 179 2.12 6.45 0.04
C VAL A 179 1.53 6.77 -1.31
N ILE A 180 0.21 6.73 -1.40
CA ILE A 180 -0.50 7.05 -2.64
C ILE A 180 -1.08 8.45 -2.50
N HIS A 181 -0.82 9.27 -3.52
CA HIS A 181 -1.43 10.58 -3.69
C HIS A 181 -2.31 10.57 -4.92
N ALA A 182 -3.44 11.27 -4.80
CA ALA A 182 -4.30 11.63 -5.91
C ALA A 182 -4.36 13.15 -6.01
N GLU A 183 -4.46 13.69 -7.21
CA GLU A 183 -4.53 15.12 -7.49
C GLU A 183 -5.51 15.37 -8.63
N ASP A 184 -6.36 16.38 -8.49
CA ASP A 184 -7.29 16.81 -9.54
C ASP A 184 -6.67 17.89 -10.43
N ASP A 185 -7.38 18.28 -11.49
CA ASP A 185 -6.97 19.32 -12.44
C ASP A 185 -6.92 20.73 -11.82
N GLN A 186 -7.57 20.94 -10.67
CA GLN A 186 -7.54 22.17 -9.89
C GLN A 186 -6.36 22.23 -8.91
N GLY A 187 -5.56 21.17 -8.82
CA GLY A 187 -4.40 21.08 -7.93
C GLY A 187 -4.77 20.78 -6.47
N HIS A 188 -6.00 20.35 -6.20
CA HIS A 188 -6.32 19.72 -4.92
C HIS A 188 -5.61 18.37 -4.86
N ARG A 189 -4.93 18.11 -3.74
CA ARG A 189 -4.18 16.88 -3.54
C ARG A 189 -4.71 16.15 -2.32
N TRP A 190 -4.86 14.83 -2.43
CA TRP A 190 -5.24 13.93 -1.35
C TRP A 190 -4.13 12.94 -1.07
N ARG A 191 -4.00 12.54 0.20
CA ARG A 191 -3.25 11.35 0.59
C ARG A 191 -4.23 10.20 0.85
N VAL A 192 -4.46 9.38 -0.16
CA VAL A 192 -5.49 8.33 -0.13
C VAL A 192 -5.06 7.11 0.68
N SER A 193 -3.77 6.76 0.68
CA SER A 193 -3.30 5.58 1.40
C SER A 193 -1.87 5.71 1.92
N LYS A 194 -1.60 5.00 3.02
CA LYS A 194 -0.26 4.74 3.54
C LYS A 194 -0.17 3.27 3.93
N ALA A 195 0.44 2.45 3.08
CA ALA A 195 0.76 1.06 3.42
C ALA A 195 2.17 1.00 4.05
N PRO A 196 2.29 0.78 5.37
CA PRO A 196 3.59 0.64 6.01
C PRO A 196 4.30 -0.64 5.54
N LEU A 197 5.63 -0.57 5.48
CA LEU A 197 6.47 -1.75 5.27
C LEU A 197 6.64 -2.49 6.61
N LYS A 198 6.58 -3.83 6.56
CA LYS A 198 6.96 -4.66 7.71
C LYS A 198 8.47 -4.62 7.89
N SER A 199 8.94 -4.95 9.09
CA SER A 199 10.38 -5.00 9.37
C SER A 199 11.11 -5.92 8.37
N GLY A 200 12.18 -5.39 7.77
CA GLY A 200 12.99 -6.05 6.75
C GLY A 200 12.41 -6.04 5.33
N GLU A 201 11.23 -5.47 5.09
CA GLU A 201 10.69 -5.28 3.75
C GLU A 201 11.30 -4.07 3.05
N LYS A 202 11.47 -4.18 1.73
CA LYS A 202 11.81 -3.06 0.83
C LYS A 202 10.74 -2.93 -0.23
N LEU A 203 10.29 -1.70 -0.47
CA LEU A 203 9.38 -1.40 -1.57
C LEU A 203 10.12 -1.54 -2.91
N SER A 204 9.46 -2.12 -3.91
CA SER A 204 9.98 -2.14 -5.28
C SER A 204 10.11 -0.73 -5.85
N SER A 205 11.08 -0.52 -6.75
CA SER A 205 11.23 0.72 -7.52
C SER A 205 10.19 0.86 -8.63
N ARG A 206 9.41 -0.19 -8.89
CA ARG A 206 8.37 -0.21 -9.92
C ARG A 206 7.04 -0.66 -9.32
N TRP A 207 5.96 -0.19 -9.91
CA TRP A 207 4.59 -0.49 -9.50
C TRP A 207 3.71 -0.61 -10.73
N LEU A 208 2.57 -1.27 -10.56
CA LEU A 208 1.59 -1.46 -11.63
C LEU A 208 0.37 -0.56 -11.38
N PHE A 209 -0.19 -0.04 -12.45
CA PHE A 209 -1.44 0.72 -12.42
C PHE A 209 -2.40 0.16 -13.47
N VAL A 210 -3.66 0.07 -13.10
CA VAL A 210 -4.72 -0.38 -13.99
C VAL A 210 -6.01 0.38 -13.67
N ILE A 211 -6.79 0.63 -14.70
CA ILE A 211 -8.16 1.15 -14.57
C ILE A 211 -9.08 0.01 -15.03
N PRO A 212 -10.03 -0.45 -14.20
CA PRO A 212 -11.02 -1.42 -14.62
C PRO A 212 -11.85 -0.83 -15.77
N PRO A 213 -12.10 -1.59 -16.86
CA PRO A 213 -12.86 -1.09 -18.01
C PRO A 213 -14.28 -0.63 -17.66
N THR A 214 -14.87 -1.19 -16.60
CA THR A 214 -16.26 -0.95 -16.17
C THR A 214 -16.42 0.23 -15.21
N LEU A 215 -15.33 0.71 -14.58
CA LEU A 215 -15.35 1.75 -13.54
C LEU A 215 -14.21 2.76 -13.77
N PRO A 216 -14.34 3.69 -14.74
CA PRO A 216 -13.27 4.60 -15.13
C PRO A 216 -12.82 5.58 -14.03
N GLU A 217 -13.66 5.83 -13.03
CA GLU A 217 -13.38 6.61 -11.83
C GLU A 217 -12.50 5.87 -10.81
N LYS A 218 -12.25 4.58 -11.02
CA LYS A 218 -11.40 3.76 -10.15
C LYS A 218 -10.04 3.51 -10.79
N GLY A 219 -8.99 3.66 -10.02
CA GLY A 219 -7.62 3.36 -10.43
C GLY A 219 -6.92 2.47 -9.40
N SER A 220 -6.58 1.24 -9.77
CA SER A 220 -5.88 0.32 -8.87
C SER A 220 -4.37 0.47 -9.01
N VAL A 221 -3.73 0.80 -7.89
CA VAL A 221 -2.29 0.83 -7.67
C VAL A 221 -1.88 -0.49 -7.06
N ILE A 222 -0.98 -1.22 -7.72
CA ILE A 222 -0.37 -2.45 -7.20
C ILE A 222 1.11 -2.18 -7.00
N ALA A 223 1.43 -1.74 -5.78
CA ALA A 223 2.80 -1.71 -5.31
C ALA A 223 3.18 -3.10 -4.76
N PHE A 224 4.47 -3.36 -4.58
CA PHE A 224 4.90 -4.62 -4.00
C PHE A 224 6.14 -4.44 -3.14
N ALA A 225 6.07 -5.04 -1.96
CA ALA A 225 7.17 -5.10 -1.02
C ALA A 225 7.85 -6.48 -1.13
N HIS A 226 9.15 -6.50 -0.99
CA HIS A 226 9.94 -7.72 -1.00
C HIS A 226 10.69 -7.87 0.33
N ARG A 227 10.63 -9.09 0.89
CA ARG A 227 11.49 -9.53 1.98
C ARG A 227 12.19 -10.81 1.57
N LYS A 228 13.52 -10.85 1.73
CA LYS A 228 14.39 -11.95 1.25
C LYS A 228 13.87 -13.35 1.61
N GLU A 229 13.35 -13.51 2.83
CA GLU A 229 12.85 -14.78 3.38
C GLU A 229 11.37 -15.07 3.06
N LYS A 230 10.53 -14.03 2.98
CA LYS A 230 9.06 -14.17 2.85
C LYS A 230 8.55 -13.95 1.42
N GLY A 231 9.43 -13.57 0.50
CA GLY A 231 9.07 -13.30 -0.89
C GLY A 231 8.36 -11.96 -1.07
N LEU A 232 7.45 -11.93 -2.06
CA LEU A 232 6.69 -10.75 -2.43
C LEU A 232 5.41 -10.62 -1.63
N ARG A 233 5.10 -9.38 -1.26
CA ARG A 233 3.82 -8.98 -0.71
C ARG A 233 3.21 -7.90 -1.60
N PRO A 234 2.13 -8.20 -2.34
CA PRO A 234 1.35 -7.19 -3.03
C PRO A 234 0.79 -6.18 -2.03
N LEU A 235 0.82 -4.91 -2.41
CA LEU A 235 0.21 -3.78 -1.74
C LEU A 235 -0.78 -3.19 -2.74
N VAL A 236 -2.00 -3.69 -2.71
CA VAL A 236 -3.07 -3.27 -3.61
C VAL A 236 -3.87 -2.18 -2.94
N TYR A 237 -4.14 -1.12 -3.69
CA TYR A 237 -5.04 -0.06 -3.28
C TYR A 237 -5.72 0.52 -4.51
N THR A 238 -7.03 0.67 -4.45
CA THR A 238 -7.85 1.30 -5.47
C THR A 238 -8.22 2.70 -5.02
N VAL A 239 -7.86 3.67 -5.85
CA VAL A 239 -8.27 5.06 -5.72
C VAL A 239 -9.61 5.19 -6.40
N ASP A 240 -10.64 5.56 -5.66
CA ASP A 240 -11.95 5.92 -6.19
C ASP A 240 -12.07 7.44 -6.18
N THR A 241 -11.99 8.07 -7.34
CA THR A 241 -11.99 9.53 -7.44
C THR A 241 -13.35 10.13 -7.10
N SER A 242 -14.43 9.35 -7.14
CA SER A 242 -15.77 9.83 -6.76
C SER A 242 -15.89 10.13 -5.26
N LEU A 243 -15.01 9.55 -4.44
CA LEU A 243 -14.96 9.75 -2.99
C LEU A 243 -14.03 10.89 -2.56
N LEU A 244 -13.30 11.50 -3.50
CA LEU A 244 -12.28 12.51 -3.20
C LEU A 244 -12.87 13.93 -3.23
N ARG A 245 -13.40 14.36 -2.09
CA ARG A 245 -13.99 15.69 -1.95
C ARG A 245 -12.93 16.78 -1.73
N PRO A 246 -13.03 17.95 -2.38
CA PRO A 246 -12.04 19.04 -2.26
C PRO A 246 -11.84 19.56 -0.82
N ASP A 247 -12.86 19.48 0.01
CA ASP A 247 -12.84 19.92 1.40
C ASP A 247 -12.03 18.98 2.31
N TRP A 248 -11.72 17.76 1.83
CA TRP A 248 -10.79 16.81 2.43
C TRP A 248 -9.42 16.77 1.75
N SER A 249 -9.13 17.68 0.80
CA SER A 249 -7.78 17.85 0.27
C SER A 249 -6.78 18.14 1.39
N GLU A 250 -5.50 17.79 1.20
CA GLU A 250 -4.45 18.01 2.20
C GLU A 250 -4.38 19.48 2.62
N LYS A 251 -4.60 20.42 1.69
CA LYS A 251 -4.65 21.86 1.99
C LYS A 251 -5.85 22.23 2.86
N ALA A 252 -7.04 21.70 2.57
CA ALA A 252 -8.23 21.96 3.37
C ALA A 252 -8.12 21.32 4.77
N LEU A 253 -7.64 20.08 4.84
CA LEU A 253 -7.39 19.38 6.10
C LEU A 253 -6.36 20.10 6.97
N SER A 254 -5.23 20.53 6.40
CA SER A 254 -4.23 21.32 7.14
C SER A 254 -4.81 22.62 7.70
N ARG A 255 -5.68 23.31 6.96
CA ARG A 255 -6.37 24.51 7.47
C ARG A 255 -7.31 24.17 8.64
N ARG A 256 -8.10 23.11 8.53
CA ARG A 256 -8.99 22.64 9.62
C ARG A 256 -8.19 22.26 10.86
N VAL A 257 -7.12 21.48 10.72
CA VAL A 257 -6.24 21.09 11.84
C VAL A 257 -5.66 22.33 12.51
N ASN A 258 -5.08 23.25 11.74
CA ASN A 258 -4.41 24.44 12.28
C ASN A 258 -5.35 25.44 12.96
N LYS A 259 -6.65 25.42 12.63
CA LYS A 259 -7.69 26.20 13.35
C LYS A 259 -7.72 25.83 14.83
N TYR A 260 -7.50 24.56 15.16
CA TYR A 260 -7.69 24.03 16.51
C TYR A 260 -6.40 23.63 17.21
N LEU A 261 -5.48 23.00 16.48
CA LEU A 261 -4.16 22.62 16.94
C LEU A 261 -3.18 23.65 16.37
N ARG A 262 -2.75 24.61 17.18
CA ARG A 262 -1.72 25.59 16.81
C ARG A 262 -0.33 24.93 16.92
N GLY A 263 0.63 25.33 16.09
CA GLY A 263 2.01 24.83 16.14
C GLY A 263 2.27 23.67 15.17
N ASP A 264 3.23 22.81 15.52
CA ASP A 264 3.65 21.70 14.67
C ASP A 264 2.65 20.54 14.77
N THR A 265 1.80 20.45 13.75
CA THR A 265 0.72 19.45 13.69
C THR A 265 0.98 18.35 12.67
N GLN A 266 0.47 17.17 12.96
CA GLN A 266 0.57 16.02 12.06
C GLN A 266 -0.73 15.21 12.06
N VAL A 267 -1.23 14.88 10.86
CA VAL A 267 -2.27 13.85 10.71
C VAL A 267 -1.62 12.47 10.84
N VAL A 268 -2.00 11.74 11.89
CA VAL A 268 -1.41 10.43 12.23
C VAL A 268 -2.28 9.26 11.82
N TYR A 269 -3.58 9.47 11.66
CA TYR A 269 -4.51 8.46 11.17
C TYR A 269 -5.60 9.07 10.28
N ARG A 270 -5.99 8.30 9.27
CA ARG A 270 -7.14 8.54 8.39
C ARG A 270 -7.86 7.20 8.29
N GLY A 271 -9.17 7.21 8.53
CA GLY A 271 -10.01 6.03 8.41
C GLY A 271 -10.34 5.68 6.95
N MET A 272 -11.39 4.89 6.76
CA MET A 272 -11.80 4.46 5.41
C MET A 272 -12.43 5.63 4.65
N LEU A 273 -12.22 5.71 3.34
CA LEU A 273 -12.87 6.70 2.50
C LEU A 273 -14.33 6.29 2.24
N THR A 274 -15.25 7.20 2.50
CA THR A 274 -16.68 7.13 2.21
C THR A 274 -17.06 8.24 1.23
N ASP A 275 -18.34 8.31 0.87
CA ASP A 275 -18.91 9.39 0.06
C ASP A 275 -18.75 10.78 0.71
N GLN A 276 -18.62 10.83 2.05
CA GLN A 276 -18.41 12.07 2.78
C GLN A 276 -16.94 12.44 2.96
N GLY A 277 -16.01 11.54 2.66
CA GLY A 277 -14.57 11.66 2.92
C GLY A 277 -14.07 10.55 3.84
N PRO A 278 -12.90 10.70 4.50
CA PRO A 278 -12.47 9.73 5.51
C PRO A 278 -13.48 9.69 6.66
N ASP A 279 -13.90 8.49 7.06
CA ASP A 279 -14.87 8.27 8.15
C ASP A 279 -14.41 8.84 9.52
N SER A 280 -13.10 9.06 9.66
CA SER A 280 -12.47 9.64 10.84
C SER A 280 -11.05 10.12 10.51
N VAL A 281 -10.60 11.20 11.17
CA VAL A 281 -9.23 11.70 11.05
C VAL A 281 -8.67 12.11 12.40
N LEU A 282 -7.54 11.52 12.80
CA LEU A 282 -6.81 11.90 14.02
C LEU A 282 -5.59 12.74 13.65
N ALA A 283 -5.56 13.96 14.17
CA ALA A 283 -4.41 14.86 14.11
C ALA A 283 -3.89 15.17 15.52
N VAL A 284 -2.57 15.36 15.61
CA VAL A 284 -1.85 15.56 16.88
C VAL A 284 -0.90 16.74 16.77
N ARG A 285 -0.57 17.33 17.92
CA ARG A 285 0.40 18.42 18.07
C ARG A 285 1.61 17.94 18.89
N ASP A 286 2.80 18.35 18.47
CA ASP A 286 4.07 18.10 19.17
C ASP A 286 4.31 16.62 19.47
N ALA A 287 4.00 15.77 18.49
CA ALA A 287 3.96 14.33 18.69
C ALA A 287 5.35 13.70 18.82
N ILE A 288 5.59 13.07 19.97
CA ILE A 288 6.75 12.19 20.20
C ILE A 288 6.27 10.77 19.94
N ALA A 289 6.40 10.31 18.69
CA ALA A 289 6.02 8.96 18.31
C ALA A 289 6.90 7.92 19.04
N SER A 290 6.27 6.97 19.73
CA SER A 290 6.99 5.86 20.36
C SER A 290 7.73 5.02 19.31
N SER A 291 9.02 4.74 19.55
CA SER A 291 9.91 3.99 18.65
C SER A 291 9.65 2.48 18.61
N VAL A 292 8.66 1.97 19.34
CA VAL A 292 8.31 0.55 19.37
C VAL A 292 7.69 0.16 18.03
N GLY A 293 8.33 -0.79 17.35
CA GLY A 293 7.99 -1.21 15.98
C GLY A 293 6.53 -1.67 15.81
N PRO A 294 6.07 -1.81 14.55
CA PRO A 294 4.66 -2.06 14.25
C PRO A 294 4.20 -3.39 14.87
N ARG A 295 3.49 -3.32 15.99
CA ARG A 295 2.62 -4.41 16.45
C ARG A 295 1.42 -4.45 15.52
N GLU A 296 0.96 -5.65 15.23
CA GLU A 296 -0.25 -5.85 14.43
C GLU A 296 -1.42 -5.09 15.07
N GLY A 297 -2.28 -4.48 14.24
CA GLY A 297 -3.38 -3.64 14.70
C GLY A 297 -3.04 -2.23 15.18
N VAL A 298 -1.81 -1.93 15.65
CA VAL A 298 -1.47 -0.57 16.12
C VAL A 298 -1.31 0.39 14.94
N ARG A 299 -2.11 1.46 14.91
CA ARG A 299 -2.05 2.52 13.88
C ARG A 299 -1.32 3.77 14.36
N TYR A 300 -1.42 4.10 15.64
CA TYR A 300 -0.69 5.20 16.25
C TYR A 300 -0.39 4.93 17.72
N ARG A 301 0.79 5.39 18.19
CA ARG A 301 1.17 5.42 19.59
C ARG A 301 2.16 6.56 19.83
N GLY A 302 1.87 7.44 20.78
CA GLY A 302 2.78 8.53 21.13
C GLY A 302 2.24 9.44 22.20
N ASP A 303 3.16 10.22 22.79
CA ASP A 303 2.85 11.32 23.70
C ASP A 303 2.71 12.62 22.86
N VAL A 304 1.70 13.43 23.18
CA VAL A 304 1.28 14.60 22.39
C VAL A 304 0.82 15.72 23.32
N CYS A 305 1.09 16.98 22.96
CA CYS A 305 0.60 18.13 23.73
C CYS A 305 -0.88 18.46 23.43
N GLY A 306 -1.50 17.80 22.47
CA GLY A 306 -2.90 18.00 22.10
C GLY A 306 -3.27 17.21 20.85
N PHE A 307 -4.55 16.95 20.67
CA PHE A 307 -5.05 16.21 19.51
C PHE A 307 -6.47 16.62 19.15
N ILE A 308 -6.87 16.24 17.95
CA ILE A 308 -8.24 16.38 17.47
C ILE A 308 -8.63 15.15 16.65
N LEU A 309 -9.86 14.70 16.88
CA LEU A 309 -10.50 13.63 16.13
C LEU A 309 -11.67 14.25 15.38
N PHE A 310 -11.60 14.24 14.06
CA PHE A 310 -12.71 14.62 13.18
C PHE A 310 -13.57 13.41 12.83
N ASP A 311 -14.86 13.63 12.63
CA ASP A 311 -15.79 12.68 12.03
C ASP A 311 -15.78 12.76 10.48
N ALA A 312 -16.69 12.00 9.85
CA ALA A 312 -16.84 11.94 8.40
C ALA A 312 -17.29 13.26 7.75
N GLU A 313 -18.01 14.10 8.49
CA GLU A 313 -18.46 15.43 8.04
C GLU A 313 -17.32 16.47 8.16
N GLY A 314 -16.27 16.13 8.92
CA GLY A 314 -15.12 16.99 9.18
C GLY A 314 -15.31 17.89 10.39
N GLU A 315 -16.32 17.60 11.21
CA GLU A 315 -16.58 18.29 12.46
C GLU A 315 -15.72 17.69 13.59
N VAL A 316 -15.41 18.51 14.59
CA VAL A 316 -14.60 18.06 15.73
C VAL A 316 -15.46 17.15 16.60
N LEU A 317 -15.11 15.87 16.67
CA LEU A 317 -15.78 14.91 17.54
C LEU A 317 -15.17 14.94 18.95
N TYR A 318 -13.84 14.83 19.04
CA TYR A 318 -13.10 14.94 20.29
C TYR A 318 -11.86 15.83 20.15
N ARG A 319 -11.52 16.53 21.22
CA ARG A 319 -10.30 17.35 21.31
C ARG A 319 -9.67 17.22 22.69
N GLY A 320 -8.37 16.90 22.72
CA GLY A 320 -7.57 17.02 23.94
C GLY A 320 -6.94 18.41 24.05
N ASN A 321 -7.19 19.12 25.15
CA ASN A 321 -6.59 20.43 25.45
C ASN A 321 -6.30 20.59 26.96
N THR A 322 -5.85 21.76 27.40
CA THR A 322 -5.47 22.01 28.81
C THR A 322 -6.63 21.88 29.82
N ALA A 323 -7.88 21.77 29.36
CA ALA A 323 -9.04 21.51 30.21
C ALA A 323 -9.40 20.01 30.29
N GLY A 324 -8.74 19.14 29.52
CA GLY A 324 -9.05 17.73 29.41
C GLY A 324 -9.64 17.34 28.05
N LEU A 325 -10.32 16.19 28.01
CA LEU A 325 -11.00 15.72 26.80
C LEU A 325 -12.33 16.48 26.60
N VAL A 326 -12.51 17.07 25.43
CA VAL A 326 -13.73 17.81 25.06
C VAL A 326 -14.45 17.11 23.90
N TYR A 327 -15.72 16.80 24.09
CA TYR A 327 -16.63 16.28 23.06
C TYR A 327 -17.33 17.43 22.32
N ARG A 328 -17.32 17.40 20.98
CA ARG A 328 -17.98 18.36 20.08
C ARG A 328 -17.76 19.84 20.43
N GLU A 329 -16.56 20.16 20.90
CA GLU A 329 -16.15 21.50 21.35
C GLU A 329 -16.97 22.13 22.49
N GLN A 330 -17.93 21.41 23.07
CA GLN A 330 -18.92 21.97 23.99
C GLN A 330 -18.88 21.33 25.37
N VAL A 331 -18.62 20.03 25.44
CA VAL A 331 -18.79 19.25 26.66
C VAL A 331 -17.45 18.69 27.10
N LEU A 332 -17.00 19.06 28.30
CA LEU A 332 -15.89 18.37 28.94
C LEU A 332 -16.35 16.95 29.29
N SER A 333 -15.60 15.94 28.84
CA SER A 333 -15.90 14.54 29.15
C SER A 333 -15.84 14.28 30.66
N ASP A 334 -15.00 15.02 31.39
CA ASP A 334 -14.96 14.96 32.85
C ASP A 334 -14.76 16.37 33.46
N PRO A 335 -15.84 17.03 33.89
CA PRO A 335 -15.76 18.35 34.51
C PRO A 335 -15.08 18.37 35.88
N SER A 336 -14.87 17.20 36.52
CA SER A 336 -14.24 17.12 37.85
C SER A 336 -12.72 17.31 37.81
N ILE A 337 -12.12 17.16 36.63
CA ILE A 337 -10.68 17.32 36.45
C ILE A 337 -10.34 18.81 36.34
N PRO A 338 -9.49 19.36 37.23
CA PRO A 338 -9.06 20.74 37.13
C PRO A 338 -8.31 21.02 35.83
N LYS A 339 -8.42 22.25 35.34
CA LYS A 339 -7.62 22.70 34.20
C LYS A 339 -6.15 22.78 34.60
N ASP A 340 -5.29 22.14 33.83
CA ASP A 340 -3.84 22.16 34.04
C ASP A 340 -3.15 22.58 32.73
N PRO A 341 -2.42 23.71 32.69
CA PRO A 341 -1.71 24.16 31.49
C PRO A 341 -0.61 23.20 31.02
N GLU A 342 -0.11 22.32 31.89
CA GLU A 342 0.90 21.31 31.58
C GLU A 342 0.28 19.98 31.15
N THR A 343 -1.05 19.93 31.02
CA THR A 343 -1.77 18.75 30.51
C THR A 343 -1.24 18.35 29.14
N HIS A 344 -0.92 17.08 29.01
CA HIS A 344 -0.60 16.44 27.75
C HIS A 344 -1.23 15.04 27.71
N TYR A 345 -1.06 14.34 26.59
CA TYR A 345 -1.79 13.10 26.33
C TYR A 345 -0.88 12.01 25.83
N ARG A 346 -1.17 10.78 26.24
CA ARG A 346 -0.66 9.58 25.58
C ARG A 346 -1.79 8.92 24.81
N LEU A 347 -1.58 8.74 23.52
CA LEU A 347 -2.57 8.15 22.62
C LEU A 347 -2.14 6.77 22.17
N LEU A 348 -3.10 5.85 22.10
CA LEU A 348 -2.95 4.56 21.45
C LEU A 348 -4.17 4.31 20.57
N LEU A 349 -3.96 4.26 19.26
CA LEU A 349 -4.99 3.86 18.29
C LEU A 349 -4.70 2.46 17.78
N THR A 350 -5.64 1.55 18.01
CA THR A 350 -5.64 0.20 17.43
C THR A 350 -6.80 0.06 16.44
N VAL A 351 -6.55 -0.68 15.37
CA VAL A 351 -7.55 -1.09 14.38
C VAL A 351 -7.32 -2.57 14.11
N GLN A 352 -8.24 -3.39 14.61
CA GLN A 352 -8.25 -4.83 14.43
C GLN A 352 -9.41 -5.23 13.53
N THR A 353 -9.25 -6.36 12.86
CA THR A 353 -10.36 -6.97 12.12
C THR A 353 -10.84 -8.14 12.94
N THR A 354 -12.11 -8.15 13.30
CA THR A 354 -12.74 -9.25 14.05
C THR A 354 -12.88 -10.47 13.14
N ASP A 355 -13.15 -11.64 13.73
CA ASP A 355 -13.35 -12.89 12.98
C ASP A 355 -14.51 -12.78 11.97
N ASP A 356 -15.48 -11.91 12.25
CA ASP A 356 -16.62 -11.60 11.37
C ASP A 356 -16.28 -10.58 10.25
N GLY A 357 -15.03 -10.14 10.15
CA GLY A 357 -14.55 -9.19 9.14
C GLY A 357 -14.80 -7.70 9.46
N ASN A 358 -15.48 -7.40 10.56
CA ASN A 358 -15.73 -6.03 11.02
C ASN A 358 -14.45 -5.37 11.55
N GLN A 359 -14.39 -4.04 11.55
CA GLN A 359 -13.25 -3.32 12.11
C GLN A 359 -13.55 -2.85 13.54
N GLU A 360 -12.86 -3.44 14.50
CA GLU A 360 -12.81 -2.87 15.84
C GLU A 360 -11.72 -1.80 15.88
N ARG A 361 -12.10 -0.57 16.21
CA ARG A 361 -11.18 0.55 16.36
C ARG A 361 -11.29 1.11 17.76
N VAL A 362 -10.15 1.18 18.45
CA VAL A 362 -10.07 1.67 19.83
C VAL A 362 -9.04 2.77 19.89
N LEU A 363 -9.46 3.95 20.34
CA LEU A 363 -8.57 5.05 20.69
C LEU A 363 -8.55 5.18 22.21
N THR A 364 -7.45 4.75 22.83
CA THR A 364 -7.17 5.00 24.25
C THR A 364 -6.47 6.35 24.39
N VAL A 365 -6.96 7.17 25.29
CA VAL A 365 -6.45 8.51 25.60
C VAL A 365 -6.14 8.57 27.09
N ASP A 366 -4.85 8.54 27.45
CA ASP A 366 -4.43 8.85 28.81
C ASP A 366 -4.17 10.36 28.90
N GLN A 367 -4.87 11.05 29.79
CA GLN A 367 -4.59 12.43 30.17
C GLN A 367 -3.53 12.45 31.27
N LEU A 368 -2.42 13.14 31.01
CA LEU A 368 -1.26 13.25 31.88
C LEU A 368 -1.15 14.68 32.42
N ASN A 369 -0.73 14.83 33.68
CA ASN A 369 -0.39 16.13 34.26
C ASN A 369 1.08 16.52 33.98
N GLY A 370 1.53 17.66 34.49
CA GLY A 370 2.93 18.13 34.35
C GLY A 370 4.01 17.20 34.94
N GLU A 371 3.62 16.21 35.77
CA GLU A 371 4.53 15.21 36.35
C GLU A 371 4.48 13.85 35.61
N ASP A 372 3.92 13.80 34.40
CA ASP A 372 3.70 12.57 33.62
C ASP A 372 2.83 11.51 34.33
N ARG A 373 2.03 11.90 35.32
CA ARG A 373 1.09 11.00 36.01
C ARG A 373 -0.25 10.96 35.27
N ILE A 374 -0.78 9.75 35.10
CA ILE A 374 -2.12 9.56 34.53
C ILE A 374 -3.16 10.11 35.50
N VAL A 375 -3.87 11.14 35.06
CA VAL A 375 -5.02 11.72 35.75
C VAL A 375 -6.28 10.94 35.40
N ARG A 376 -6.43 10.56 34.11
CA ARG A 376 -7.60 9.86 33.59
C ARG A 376 -7.26 9.07 32.34
N THR A 377 -7.93 7.95 32.14
CA THR A 377 -7.91 7.20 30.88
C THR A 377 -9.31 7.15 30.28
N TYR A 378 -9.41 7.53 29.00
CA TYR A 378 -10.63 7.43 28.19
C TYR A 378 -10.46 6.36 27.13
N GLU A 379 -11.48 5.54 26.91
CA GLU A 379 -11.54 4.57 25.82
C GLU A 379 -12.66 4.97 24.86
N LEU A 380 -12.26 5.31 23.63
CA LEU A 380 -13.17 5.66 22.54
C LEU A 380 -13.24 4.47 21.56
N LEU A 381 -14.41 3.85 21.44
CA LEU A 381 -14.66 2.73 20.52
C LEU A 381 -15.40 3.23 19.27
N TRP A 382 -15.04 2.69 18.12
CA TRP A 382 -15.77 2.94 16.89
C TRP A 382 -17.12 2.22 16.89
N ASN A 383 -18.20 2.99 16.78
CA ASN A 383 -19.55 2.49 16.60
C ASN A 383 -19.84 2.43 15.09
N GLU A 384 -19.92 1.22 14.53
CA GLU A 384 -20.21 1.00 13.10
C GLU A 384 -21.60 1.46 12.68
N LYS A 385 -22.58 1.49 13.59
CA LYS A 385 -23.95 1.93 13.27
C LYS A 385 -24.01 3.43 13.11
N ASP A 386 -23.36 4.15 14.03
CA ASP A 386 -23.38 5.61 14.09
C ASP A 386 -22.19 6.24 13.34
N GLN A 387 -21.29 5.41 12.79
CA GLN A 387 -20.10 5.81 12.01
C GLN A 387 -19.24 6.87 12.72
N GLN A 388 -19.07 6.71 14.03
CA GLN A 388 -18.30 7.64 14.87
C GLN A 388 -17.65 6.93 16.06
N PHE A 389 -16.69 7.59 16.70
CA PHE A 389 -16.11 7.14 17.96
C PHE A 389 -17.01 7.53 19.15
N GLU A 390 -17.23 6.61 20.08
CA GLU A 390 -18.03 6.79 21.28
C GLU A 390 -17.22 6.41 22.52
N GLN A 391 -17.40 7.15 23.62
CA GLN A 391 -16.75 6.83 24.88
C GLN A 391 -17.49 5.69 25.58
N VAL A 392 -16.80 4.57 25.87
CA VAL A 392 -17.46 3.33 26.35
C VAL A 392 -17.12 2.98 27.80
N GLY A 393 -16.26 3.77 28.45
CA GLY A 393 -15.98 3.60 29.88
C GLY A 393 -15.18 4.75 30.48
N GLU A 394 -15.26 4.85 31.80
CA GLU A 394 -14.39 5.68 32.63
C GLU A 394 -13.67 4.74 33.60
N ARG A 395 -12.34 4.60 33.48
CA ARG A 395 -11.55 3.99 34.56
C ARG A 395 -10.93 5.11 35.37
N GLY A 396 -11.46 5.34 36.57
CA GLY A 396 -10.75 6.11 37.58
C GLY A 396 -9.59 5.28 38.11
N THR A 397 -8.40 5.88 38.24
CA THR A 397 -7.37 5.34 39.11
C THR A 397 -7.85 5.52 40.54
N GLU A 398 -8.45 4.49 41.13
CA GLU A 398 -8.47 4.37 42.59
C GLU A 398 -7.01 4.38 43.07
N GLY A 399 -6.73 5.24 44.05
CA GLY A 399 -5.40 5.71 44.41
C GLY A 399 -4.36 4.61 44.65
N SER A 400 -3.13 4.88 44.21
CA SER A 400 -1.91 4.26 44.75
C SER A 400 -1.18 5.27 45.62
#